data_AF-A0A1N7RLZ1-F1
#
_entry.id   AF-A0A1N7RLZ1-F1
#
_cell.length_a   1.000
_cell.length_b   1.000
_cell.length_c   1.000
_cell.angle_alpha   90.00
_cell.angle_beta   90.00
_cell.angle_gamma   90.00
#
_symmetry.space_group_name_H-M   'P 1'
#
loop_
_entity.id
_entity.type
_entity.pdbx_description
1 polymer ?
#
loop_
_entity_poly.entity_id
_entity_poly.type
_entity_poly.pdbx_seq_one_letter_code
_entity_poly.pdbx_strand_id
1 'polypeptide(L)'
;MWHDVEATSDLLNFSLIAETAAGLIHDAGGQPISIGVSGSWGTGKSSLVKMIGTALGGKDSSGKPYLFVEFNAWLYQGFDDAKLALLQAVSDVLSDEANRQKNFLDKAIDFAKRLAAAVYRHPAFPFISITNHMDRIAKYGNASL
;
A
#
# COMPACT_ATOMS: atom_id res chain seq x y z
N MET A 1 -1.18 -30.28 23.19
CA MET A 1 -1.02 -29.43 21.99
C MET A 1 -2.38 -29.33 21.33
N TRP A 2 -3.06 -28.19 21.48
CA TRP A 2 -4.36 -27.96 20.86
C TRP A 2 -4.12 -27.28 19.52
N HIS A 3 -4.65 -27.88 18.46
CA HIS A 3 -4.54 -27.37 17.11
C HIS A 3 -5.49 -26.17 16.99
N ASP A 4 -4.93 -24.99 16.74
CA ASP A 4 -5.72 -23.82 16.35
C ASP A 4 -6.26 -24.12 14.95
N VAL A 5 -7.57 -24.30 14.83
CA VAL A 5 -8.25 -24.49 13.55
C VAL A 5 -8.97 -23.18 13.28
N GLU A 6 -8.39 -22.39 12.38
CA GLU A 6 -9.02 -21.16 11.88
C GLU A 6 -10.37 -21.54 11.25
N ALA A 7 -11.46 -21.10 11.90
CA ALA A 7 -12.80 -21.41 11.46
C ALA A 7 -13.08 -20.75 10.09
N THR A 8 -13.36 -21.58 9.09
CA THR A 8 -13.62 -21.21 7.69
C THR A 8 -15.04 -20.69 7.45
N SER A 9 -15.90 -20.63 8.48
CA SER A 9 -17.29 -20.21 8.37
C SER A 9 -17.64 -19.20 9.48
N ASP A 10 -18.08 -18.01 9.06
CA ASP A 10 -18.48 -16.92 9.96
C ASP A 10 -19.85 -17.20 10.59
N LEU A 11 -19.85 -17.91 11.72
CA LEU A 11 -21.06 -18.25 12.49
C LEU A 11 -21.54 -17.11 13.41
N LEU A 12 -20.76 -16.04 13.55
CA LEU A 12 -21.01 -14.94 14.49
C LEU A 12 -21.22 -13.58 13.80
N ASN A 13 -21.37 -13.59 12.47
CA ASN A 13 -21.56 -12.38 11.66
C ASN A 13 -20.40 -11.37 11.82
N PHE A 14 -19.19 -11.85 12.13
CA PHE A 14 -18.00 -11.02 12.25
C PHE A 14 -17.67 -10.30 10.95
N SER A 15 -18.02 -10.85 9.80
CA SER A 15 -17.88 -10.18 8.50
C SER A 15 -18.70 -8.89 8.45
N LEU A 16 -19.94 -8.88 8.96
CA LEU A 16 -20.76 -7.66 9.01
C LEU A 16 -20.14 -6.60 9.93
N ILE A 17 -19.60 -7.01 11.08
CA ILE A 17 -18.92 -6.10 12.01
C ILE A 17 -17.64 -5.56 11.37
N ALA A 18 -16.89 -6.41 10.67
CA ALA A 18 -15.67 -6.02 9.96
C ALA A 18 -15.97 -5.04 8.82
N GLU A 19 -17.00 -5.29 8.03
CA GLU A 19 -17.47 -4.39 6.97
C GLU A 19 -17.93 -3.04 7.53
N THR A 20 -18.64 -3.04 8.66
CA THR A 20 -19.05 -1.79 9.33
C THR A 20 -17.84 -0.98 9.79
N ALA A 21 -16.87 -1.63 10.43
CA ALA A 21 -15.64 -0.97 10.86
C ALA A 21 -14.80 -0.47 9.66
N ALA A 22 -14.75 -1.23 8.57
CA ALA A 22 -14.11 -0.78 7.32
C ALA A 22 -14.83 0.44 6.73
N GLY A 23 -16.17 0.44 6.72
CA GLY A 23 -16.97 1.59 6.31
C GLY A 23 -16.64 2.85 7.11
N LEU A 24 -16.55 2.74 8.44
CA LEU A 24 -16.14 3.86 9.30
C LEU A 24 -14.74 4.39 8.96
N ILE A 25 -13.80 3.51 8.62
CA ILE A 25 -12.44 3.91 8.20
C ILE A 25 -12.48 4.63 6.85
N HIS A 26 -13.29 4.16 5.90
CA HIS A 26 -13.48 4.84 4.61
C HIS A 26 -14.13 6.21 4.77
N ASP A 27 -15.18 6.30 5.58
CA ASP A 27 -15.93 7.54 5.83
C ASP A 27 -15.10 8.58 6.59
N ALA A 28 -14.13 8.15 7.40
CA ALA A 28 -13.19 9.05 8.06
C ALA A 28 -12.33 9.85 7.06
N GLY A 29 -12.19 9.41 5.80
CA GLY A 29 -11.58 10.21 4.73
C GLY A 29 -10.15 10.65 5.02
N GLY A 30 -9.37 9.81 5.73
CA GLY A 30 -7.99 10.11 6.13
C GLY A 30 -7.84 10.86 7.46
N GLN A 31 -8.94 11.15 8.16
CA GLN A 31 -8.88 11.64 9.53
C GLN A 31 -8.41 10.53 10.48
N PRO A 32 -7.56 10.83 11.49
CA PRO A 32 -7.15 9.85 12.47
C PRO A 32 -8.34 9.35 13.30
N ILE A 33 -8.55 8.05 13.33
CA ILE A 33 -9.56 7.40 14.16
C ILE A 33 -8.96 6.28 15.01
N SER A 34 -9.53 6.03 16.17
CA SER A 34 -9.15 4.94 17.06
C SER A 34 -10.35 4.03 17.30
N ILE A 35 -10.21 2.74 17.02
CA ILE A 35 -11.26 1.73 17.19
C ILE A 35 -10.80 0.73 18.25
N GLY A 36 -11.57 0.60 19.33
CA GLY A 36 -11.33 -0.38 20.38
C GLY A 36 -12.17 -1.64 20.18
N VAL A 37 -11.55 -2.82 20.24
CA VAL A 37 -12.24 -4.13 20.18
C VAL A 37 -12.16 -4.79 21.55
N SER A 38 -13.30 -4.93 22.23
CA SER A 38 -13.41 -5.53 23.57
C SER A 38 -14.26 -6.80 23.56
N GLY A 39 -13.94 -7.75 24.42
CA GLY A 39 -14.66 -9.02 24.57
C GLY A 39 -13.86 -10.06 25.34
N SER A 40 -14.53 -11.11 25.81
CA SER A 40 -13.90 -12.18 26.61
C SER A 40 -12.73 -12.86 25.90
N TRP A 41 -11.86 -13.53 26.64
CA TRP A 41 -10.76 -14.30 26.05
C TRP A 41 -11.31 -15.40 25.12
N GLY A 42 -10.65 -15.64 23.98
CA GLY A 42 -11.07 -16.66 23.01
C GLY A 42 -12.27 -16.30 22.11
N THR A 43 -12.79 -15.07 22.16
CA THR A 43 -13.97 -14.65 21.38
C THR A 43 -13.66 -14.22 19.94
N GLY A 44 -12.43 -14.36 19.46
CA GLY A 44 -12.09 -14.03 18.05
C GLY A 44 -11.75 -12.56 17.77
N LYS A 45 -11.42 -11.74 18.79
CA LYS A 45 -11.05 -10.32 18.61
C LYS A 45 -9.92 -10.12 17.59
N SER A 46 -8.84 -10.91 17.68
CA SER A 46 -7.71 -10.82 16.74
C SER A 46 -8.15 -11.21 15.33
N SER A 47 -9.03 -12.21 15.19
CA SER A 47 -9.63 -12.60 13.92
C SER A 47 -10.47 -11.48 13.33
N LEU A 48 -11.25 -10.78 14.16
CA LEU A 48 -12.02 -9.61 13.73
C LEU A 48 -11.13 -8.49 13.19
N VAL A 49 -10.03 -8.16 13.88
CA VAL A 49 -9.07 -7.13 13.40
C VAL A 49 -8.47 -7.52 12.05
N LYS A 50 -8.12 -8.80 11.85
CA LYS A 50 -7.65 -9.30 10.55
C LYS A 50 -8.72 -9.18 9.46
N MET A 51 -9.97 -9.54 9.77
CA MET A 51 -11.10 -9.41 8.84
C MET A 51 -11.38 -7.96 8.45
N ILE A 52 -11.22 -6.99 9.36
CA ILE A 52 -11.31 -5.56 9.03
C ILE A 52 -10.25 -5.20 7.98
N GLY A 53 -9.01 -5.67 8.15
CA GLY A 53 -7.93 -5.47 7.18
C GLY A 53 -8.26 -6.06 5.81
N THR A 54 -8.88 -7.24 5.76
CA THR A 54 -9.37 -7.85 4.51
C THR A 54 -10.51 -7.06 3.89
N ALA A 55 -11.48 -6.60 4.70
CA ALA A 55 -12.65 -5.85 4.24
C ALA A 55 -12.29 -4.49 3.63
N LEU A 56 -11.19 -3.86 4.08
CA LEU A 56 -10.67 -2.62 3.50
C LEU A 56 -10.15 -2.76 2.05
N GLY A 57 -10.06 -3.99 1.51
CA GLY A 57 -9.73 -4.24 0.11
C GLY A 57 -8.33 -3.79 -0.32
N GLY A 58 -7.46 -3.47 0.64
CA GLY A 58 -6.08 -3.07 0.41
C GLY A 58 -5.86 -1.69 -0.21
N LYS A 59 -6.93 -0.92 -0.52
CA LYS A 59 -6.81 0.45 -1.05
C LYS A 59 -7.88 1.38 -0.49
N ASP A 60 -7.51 2.64 -0.27
CA ASP A 60 -8.43 3.70 0.12
C ASP A 60 -9.30 4.18 -1.06
N SER A 61 -10.25 5.07 -0.76
CA SER A 61 -11.15 5.68 -1.75
C SER A 61 -10.42 6.50 -2.82
N SER A 62 -9.15 6.86 -2.60
CA SER A 62 -8.26 7.56 -3.54
C SER A 62 -7.33 6.60 -4.32
N GLY A 63 -7.48 5.28 -4.12
CA GLY A 63 -6.67 4.25 -4.77
C GLY A 63 -5.28 4.04 -4.18
N LYS A 64 -4.95 4.67 -3.04
CA LYS A 64 -3.68 4.48 -2.33
C LYS A 64 -3.74 3.19 -1.50
N PRO A 65 -2.64 2.41 -1.43
CA PRO A 65 -2.65 1.18 -0.67
C PRO A 65 -2.73 1.45 0.84
N TYR A 66 -3.45 0.59 1.56
CA TYR A 66 -3.36 0.56 3.02
C TYR A 66 -2.10 -0.19 3.44
N LEU A 67 -1.38 0.38 4.41
CA LEU A 67 -0.28 -0.27 5.10
C LEU A 67 -0.75 -0.71 6.48
N PHE A 68 -0.68 -2.01 6.74
CA PHE A 68 -1.06 -2.60 8.02
C PHE A 68 0.18 -2.84 8.86
N VAL A 69 0.17 -2.35 10.10
CA VAL A 69 1.23 -2.57 11.08
C VAL A 69 0.62 -3.32 12.25
N GLU A 70 1.06 -4.55 12.48
CA GLU A 70 0.66 -5.35 13.64
C GLU A 70 1.68 -5.19 14.77
N PHE A 71 1.22 -4.86 15.97
CA PHE A 71 2.09 -4.65 17.14
C PHE A 71 1.53 -5.37 18.36
N ASN A 72 2.27 -6.36 18.87
CA ASN A 72 1.91 -7.08 20.08
C ASN A 72 2.57 -6.42 21.30
N ALA A 73 1.81 -5.60 22.01
CA ALA A 73 2.28 -4.86 23.18
C ALA A 73 2.74 -5.77 24.34
N TRP A 74 2.22 -7.00 24.44
CA TRP A 74 2.57 -7.90 25.54
C TRP A 74 4.03 -8.36 25.47
N LEU A 75 4.58 -8.50 24.27
CA LEU A 75 5.99 -8.88 24.07
C LEU A 75 6.98 -7.85 24.65
N TYR A 76 6.52 -6.62 24.87
CA TYR A 76 7.33 -5.51 25.36
C TYR A 76 6.96 -5.09 26.79
N GLN A 77 6.12 -5.87 27.47
CA GLN A 77 5.72 -5.60 28.84
C GLN A 77 6.93 -5.71 29.79
N GLY A 78 7.26 -4.62 30.48
CA GLY A 78 8.41 -4.55 31.39
C GLY A 78 9.69 -3.98 30.78
N PHE A 79 9.68 -3.57 29.51
CA PHE A 79 10.75 -2.79 28.87
C PHE A 79 10.32 -1.32 28.73
N ASP A 80 11.21 -0.39 29.07
CA ASP A 80 10.96 1.06 28.93
C ASP A 80 10.80 1.50 27.46
N ASP A 81 11.19 0.63 26.53
CA ASP A 81 11.34 0.94 25.10
C ASP A 81 10.14 0.51 24.23
N ALA A 82 8.98 0.18 24.80
CA ALA A 82 7.80 -0.22 24.02
C ALA A 82 7.41 0.82 22.93
N LYS A 83 7.65 2.11 23.20
CA LYS A 83 7.46 3.19 22.22
C LYS A 83 8.46 3.11 21.08
N LEU A 84 9.73 2.84 21.38
CA LEU A 84 10.77 2.67 20.36
C LEU A 84 10.48 1.43 19.51
N ALA A 85 10.03 0.34 20.13
CA ALA A 85 9.63 -0.87 19.42
C ALA A 85 8.47 -0.63 18.45
N LEU A 86 7.46 0.15 18.86
CA LEU A 86 6.34 0.54 17.98
C LEU A 86 6.84 1.39 16.80
N LEU A 87 7.68 2.39 17.05
CA LEU A 87 8.24 3.25 16.01
C LEU A 87 9.11 2.45 15.03
N GLN A 88 9.89 1.48 15.53
CA GLN A 88 10.68 0.58 14.70
C GLN A 88 9.78 -0.26 13.79
N ALA A 89 8.72 -0.88 14.33
CA ALA A 89 7.79 -1.68 13.54
C ALA A 89 7.13 -0.85 12.41
N VAL A 90 6.75 0.40 12.69
CA VAL A 90 6.24 1.31 11.67
C VAL A 90 7.31 1.66 10.64
N SER A 91 8.54 1.95 11.07
CA SER A 91 9.66 2.28 10.20
C SER A 91 10.01 1.14 9.24
N ASP A 92 9.99 -0.10 9.72
CA ASP A 92 10.30 -1.28 8.92
C ASP A 92 9.27 -1.46 7.79
N VAL A 93 7.98 -1.37 8.12
CA VAL A 93 6.88 -1.48 7.14
C VAL A 93 6.95 -0.36 6.09
N LEU A 94 7.24 0.88 6.50
CA LEU A 94 7.38 2.00 5.57
C LEU A 94 8.60 1.83 4.64
N SER A 95 9.71 1.32 5.18
CA SER A 95 10.94 1.11 4.42
C SER A 95 10.78 -0.01 3.39
N ASP A 96 10.11 -1.10 3.75
CA ASP A 96 9.82 -2.22 2.86
C ASP A 96 8.93 -1.79 1.69
N GLU A 97 7.87 -1.02 1.96
CA GLU A 97 7.00 -0.51 0.90
C GLU A 97 7.75 0.47 -0.02
N ALA A 98 8.56 1.38 0.53
CA ALA A 98 9.35 2.32 -0.26
C ALA A 98 10.36 1.59 -1.17
N ASN A 99 11.01 0.54 -0.67
CA ASN A 99 11.92 -0.30 -1.46
C ASN A 99 11.19 -1.08 -2.56
N ARG A 100 9.99 -1.59 -2.26
CA ARG A 100 9.16 -2.30 -3.24
C ARG A 100 8.77 -1.41 -4.42
N GLN A 101 8.40 -0.16 -4.16
CA GLN A 101 8.04 0.81 -5.20
C GLN A 101 9.23 1.17 -6.08
N LYS A 102 10.42 1.41 -5.49
CA LYS A 102 11.66 1.64 -6.26
C LYS A 102 11.99 0.46 -7.17
N ASN A 103 11.97 -0.76 -6.62
CA ASN A 103 12.24 -1.97 -7.40
C ASN A 103 11.24 -2.17 -8.56
N PHE A 104 9.98 -1.77 -8.39
CA PHE A 104 8.99 -1.83 -9.46
C PHE A 104 9.30 -0.83 -10.59
N LEU A 105 9.67 0.40 -10.26
CA LEU A 105 10.08 1.42 -11.23
C LEU A 105 11.30 0.96 -12.03
N ASP A 106 12.31 0.39 -11.36
CA ASP A 106 13.51 -0.12 -12.01
C ASP A 106 13.18 -1.24 -13.00
N LYS A 107 12.29 -2.17 -12.63
CA LYS A 107 11.81 -3.23 -13.53
C LYS A 107 11.03 -2.68 -14.72
N ALA A 108 10.18 -1.69 -14.51
CA ALA A 108 9.41 -1.05 -15.58
C ALA A 108 10.33 -0.34 -16.59
N ILE A 109 11.36 0.36 -16.10
CA ILE A 109 12.37 1.00 -16.94
C ILE A 109 13.16 -0.05 -17.75
N ASP A 110 13.59 -1.15 -17.12
CA ASP A 110 14.28 -2.23 -17.82
C ASP A 110 13.41 -2.86 -18.92
N PHE A 111 12.13 -3.08 -18.63
CA PHE A 111 11.18 -3.59 -19.62
C PHE A 111 11.00 -2.63 -20.80
N ALA A 112 10.84 -1.33 -20.55
CA ALA A 112 10.71 -0.31 -21.60
C ALA A 112 11.97 -0.23 -22.48
N LYS A 113 13.17 -0.33 -21.89
CA LYS A 113 14.43 -0.39 -22.64
C LYS A 113 14.48 -1.59 -23.59
N ARG A 114 14.00 -2.76 -23.15
CA ARG A 114 13.94 -3.97 -23.98
C ARG A 114 12.98 -3.82 -25.16
N LEU A 115 11.80 -3.23 -24.93
CA LEU A 115 10.84 -2.95 -26.00
C LEU A 115 11.40 -1.96 -27.01
N ALA A 116 12.00 -0.86 -26.55
CA ALA A 116 12.65 0.10 -27.43
C ALA A 116 13.74 -0.59 -28.27
N ALA A 117 14.63 -1.37 -27.64
CA ALA A 117 15.67 -2.10 -28.35
C ALA A 117 15.12 -3.10 -29.39
N ALA A 118 13.99 -3.76 -29.12
CA ALA A 118 13.33 -4.65 -30.06
C ALA A 118 12.73 -3.89 -31.26
N VAL A 119 12.12 -2.72 -31.02
CA VAL A 119 11.59 -1.84 -32.08
C VAL A 119 12.71 -1.28 -32.96
N TYR A 120 13.83 -0.86 -32.38
CA TYR A 120 15.01 -0.38 -33.12
C TYR A 120 15.72 -1.47 -33.93
N ARG A 121 15.47 -2.75 -33.65
CA ARG A 121 16.12 -3.89 -34.33
C ARG A 121 15.28 -4.48 -35.47
N HIS A 122 14.08 -3.95 -35.73
CA HIS A 122 13.23 -4.43 -36.81
C HIS A 122 13.57 -3.70 -38.13
N PRO A 123 13.96 -4.41 -39.20
CA PRO A 123 14.54 -3.83 -40.44
C PRO A 123 13.56 -3.04 -41.33
N ALA A 124 12.35 -2.75 -40.85
CA ALA A 124 11.27 -2.14 -41.64
C ALA A 124 10.74 -0.81 -41.08
N PHE A 125 11.27 -0.30 -39.96
CA PHE A 125 10.89 1.02 -39.45
C PHE A 125 11.91 2.08 -39.88
N PRO A 126 11.55 3.04 -40.76
CA PRO A 126 12.44 4.15 -41.08
C PRO A 126 12.68 4.97 -39.82
N PHE A 127 13.95 5.35 -39.62
CA PHE A 127 14.44 6.13 -38.49
C PHE A 127 13.78 7.52 -38.50
N ILE A 128 12.64 7.68 -37.81
CA ILE A 128 12.07 9.00 -37.56
C ILE A 128 12.93 9.64 -36.47
N SER A 129 13.91 10.43 -36.90
CA SER A 129 14.64 11.33 -36.02
C SER A 129 13.68 12.40 -35.51
N ILE A 130 13.15 12.22 -34.29
CA ILE A 130 12.51 13.31 -33.56
C ILE A 130 13.65 14.17 -33.00
N THR A 131 14.27 14.97 -33.87
CA THR A 131 15.16 16.05 -33.44
C THR A 131 14.32 17.07 -32.67
N ASN A 132 14.62 17.18 -31.37
CA ASN A 132 14.36 18.30 -30.46
C ASN A 132 13.22 19.27 -30.83
N HIS A 133 12.05 19.03 -30.26
CA HIS A 133 10.95 20.00 -30.27
C HIS A 133 11.10 21.10 -29.19
N MET A 134 12.27 21.23 -28.54
CA MET A 134 12.53 22.26 -27.51
C MET A 134 13.07 23.59 -28.06
N ASP A 135 13.45 23.70 -29.34
CA ASP A 135 13.97 24.96 -29.90
C ASP A 135 12.89 25.91 -30.48
N ARG A 136 11.61 25.49 -30.50
CA ARG A 136 10.52 26.29 -31.12
C ARG A 136 9.83 27.29 -30.19
N ILE A 137 10.15 27.33 -28.91
CA ILE A 137 9.58 28.32 -27.96
C ILE A 137 10.46 29.58 -27.86
N ALA A 138 11.76 29.49 -28.18
CA ALA A 138 12.68 30.62 -28.12
C ALA A 138 12.64 31.57 -29.33
N LYS A 139 12.01 31.19 -30.45
CA LYS A 139 12.02 31.97 -31.70
C LYS A 139 10.78 32.84 -31.98
N TYR A 140 9.74 32.75 -31.16
CA TYR A 140 8.51 33.57 -31.31
C TYR A 140 8.30 34.61 -30.20
N GLY A 141 9.29 34.82 -29.31
CA GLY A 141 9.22 35.81 -28.24
C GLY A 141 9.74 37.20 -28.57
N ASN A 142 10.10 37.50 -29.84
CA ASN A 142 10.62 38.82 -30.20
C ASN A 142 10.25 39.26 -31.63
N ALA A 143 8.95 39.33 -31.91
CA ALA A 143 8.44 40.11 -33.02
C ALA A 143 7.04 40.68 -32.66
N SER A 144 6.95 42.00 -32.78
CA SER A 144 5.75 42.86 -32.84
C SER A 144 5.19 43.49 -31.54
N LEU A 145 5.49 44.80 -31.46
CA LEU A 145 4.85 45.95 -30.79
C LEU A 145 5.09 46.15 -29.28
#